data_AF-A0A379TEZ8-F1
#
_entry.id   AF-A0A379TEZ8-F1
#
_cell.length_a   1.000
_cell.length_b   1.000
_cell.length_c   1.000
_cell.angle_alpha   90.00
_cell.angle_beta   90.00
_cell.angle_gamma   90.00
#
_symmetry.space_group_name_H-M   'P 1'
#
loop_
_entity.id
_entity.type
_entity.pdbx_description
1 polymer ?
#
loop_
_entity_poly.entity_id
_entity_poly.type
_entity_poly.pdbx_seq_one_letter_code
_entity_poly.pdbx_strand_id
1 'polypeptide(L)'
;MPEGDSTIDIANRLIDWCQPRQIPVLASQDWHPVGHGSFASQHQAEPYSQGELDGLPQTLWPDHCVQHTDGAALHPLLNQHAIDATIYKGENPLIDSYSAFFDNEHRQKTTLDAWLREHDVTELIVLGLATDYCVKFTVLDALQFRLCC
;
A
#
# COMPACT_ATOMS: atom_id res chain seq x y z
N MET A 1 1.54 5.64 12.93
CA MET A 1 0.69 4.74 13.74
C MET A 1 1.39 4.42 15.06
N PRO A 2 0.71 4.47 16.21
CA PRO A 2 1.28 3.98 17.47
C PRO A 2 1.70 2.51 17.31
N GLU A 3 2.88 2.13 17.81
CA GLU A 3 3.42 0.76 17.78
C GLU A 3 3.63 0.14 16.38
N GLY A 4 3.58 0.95 15.31
CA GLY A 4 3.75 0.46 13.94
C GLY A 4 5.04 -0.33 13.71
N ASP A 5 6.13 0.07 14.36
CA ASP A 5 7.45 -0.55 14.27
C ASP A 5 7.46 -2.01 14.73
N SER A 6 6.56 -2.41 15.63
CA SER A 6 6.43 -3.81 16.08
C SER A 6 6.02 -4.76 14.95
N THR A 7 5.41 -4.22 13.89
CA THR A 7 5.04 -4.97 12.68
C THR A 7 6.27 -5.45 11.91
N ILE A 8 7.40 -4.75 12.03
CA ILE A 8 8.63 -5.07 11.29
C ILE A 8 9.22 -6.40 11.75
N ASP A 9 9.23 -6.67 13.06
CA ASP A 9 9.70 -7.94 13.59
C ASP A 9 8.86 -9.12 13.09
N ILE A 10 7.55 -8.93 12.98
CA ILE A 10 6.63 -9.95 12.45
C ILE A 10 6.83 -10.12 10.94
N ALA A 11 6.97 -9.01 10.20
CA ALA A 11 7.25 -9.04 8.76
C ALA A 11 8.54 -9.81 8.48
N ASN A 12 9.63 -9.52 9.19
CA ASN A 12 10.90 -10.22 9.04
C ASN A 12 10.78 -11.72 9.36
N ARG A 13 10.03 -12.11 10.40
CA ARG A 13 9.79 -13.53 10.70
C ARG A 13 9.02 -14.24 9.60
N LEU A 14 8.06 -13.57 8.96
CA LEU A 14 7.34 -14.16 7.84
C LEU A 14 8.22 -14.26 6.59
N ILE A 15 9.04 -13.24 6.33
CA ILE A 15 10.05 -13.28 5.26
C ILE A 15 10.97 -14.49 5.45
N ASP A 16 11.50 -14.70 6.65
CA ASP A 16 12.37 -15.84 6.97
C ASP A 16 11.65 -17.19 6.79
N TRP A 17 10.33 -17.23 6.99
CA TRP A 17 9.52 -18.42 6.73
C TRP A 17 9.29 -18.66 5.23
N CYS A 18 9.10 -17.60 4.44
CA CYS A 18 8.87 -17.65 3.00
C CYS A 18 10.12 -18.05 2.20
N GLN A 19 11.30 -17.51 2.54
CA GLN A 19 12.53 -17.71 1.78
C GLN A 19 12.90 -19.19 1.51
N PRO A 20 12.99 -20.09 2.51
CA PRO A 20 13.34 -21.49 2.26
C PRO A 20 12.24 -22.26 1.49
N ARG A 21 11.03 -21.70 1.39
CA ARG A 21 9.89 -22.26 0.65
C ARG A 21 9.76 -21.68 -0.76
N GLN A 22 10.62 -20.73 -1.12
CA GLN A 22 10.57 -20.01 -2.39
C GLN A 22 9.20 -19.35 -2.61
N ILE A 23 8.55 -18.91 -1.53
CA ILE A 23 7.32 -18.13 -1.59
C ILE A 23 7.72 -16.68 -1.85
N PRO A 24 7.26 -16.05 -2.94
CA PRO A 24 7.64 -14.68 -3.23
C PRO A 24 7.16 -13.70 -2.16
N VAL A 25 7.98 -12.69 -1.89
CA VAL A 25 7.68 -11.60 -0.96
C VAL A 25 7.61 -10.30 -1.73
N LEU A 26 6.43 -9.67 -1.70
CA LEU A 26 6.21 -8.38 -2.31
C LEU A 26 6.01 -7.31 -1.25
N ALA A 27 6.46 -6.09 -1.54
CA ALA A 27 6.13 -4.91 -0.73
C ALA A 27 5.25 -3.97 -1.54
N SER A 28 4.26 -3.36 -0.88
CA SER A 28 3.57 -2.19 -1.45
C SER A 28 4.03 -0.92 -0.74
N GLN A 29 4.15 0.18 -1.47
CA GLN A 29 4.51 1.49 -0.93
C GLN A 29 3.51 2.53 -1.42
N ASP A 30 2.99 3.32 -0.48
CA ASP A 30 2.41 4.62 -0.84
C ASP A 30 3.50 5.49 -1.46
N TRP A 31 3.17 6.08 -2.61
CA TRP A 31 4.14 6.74 -3.48
C TRP A 31 3.55 8.01 -4.07
N HIS A 32 3.19 8.94 -3.19
CA HIS A 32 2.42 10.12 -3.55
C HIS A 32 3.30 11.24 -4.13
N PRO A 33 2.94 11.87 -5.27
CA PRO A 33 3.62 13.07 -5.73
C PRO A 33 3.54 14.20 -4.69
N VAL A 34 4.49 15.13 -4.75
CA VAL A 34 4.41 16.37 -3.95
C VAL A 34 3.08 17.07 -4.25
N GLY A 35 2.33 17.40 -3.19
CA GLY A 35 1.03 18.03 -3.32
C GLY A 35 -0.09 17.11 -3.84
N HIS A 36 0.02 15.81 -3.59
CA HIS A 36 -1.07 14.86 -3.86
C HIS A 36 -2.39 15.33 -3.25
N GLY A 37 -3.50 15.20 -3.99
CA GLY A 37 -4.78 15.78 -3.62
C GLY A 37 -5.44 15.16 -2.39
N SER A 38 -4.97 14.00 -1.90
CA SER A 38 -5.42 13.45 -0.61
C SER A 38 -4.82 14.18 0.59
N PHE A 39 -3.84 15.07 0.41
CA PHE A 39 -3.19 15.76 1.52
C PHE A 39 -3.99 16.97 1.99
N ALA A 40 -4.23 17.07 3.29
CA ALA A 40 -4.93 18.17 3.94
C ALA A 40 -4.26 19.53 3.70
N SER A 41 -2.94 19.55 3.48
CA SER A 41 -2.18 20.75 3.11
C SER A 41 -2.65 21.38 1.80
N GLN A 42 -3.19 20.60 0.86
CA GLN A 42 -3.70 21.08 -0.42
C GLN A 42 -5.07 21.76 -0.31
N HIS A 43 -5.77 21.56 0.81
CA HIS A 43 -7.13 22.04 1.02
C HIS A 43 -7.26 23.05 2.16
N GLN A 44 -6.15 23.43 2.80
CA GLN A 44 -6.15 24.23 4.03
C GLN A 44 -7.06 23.63 5.11
N ALA A 45 -7.11 22.30 5.17
CA ALA A 45 -7.96 21.55 6.07
C ALA A 45 -7.13 20.91 7.19
N GLU A 46 -7.80 20.50 8.26
CA GLU A 46 -7.17 19.71 9.30
C GLU A 46 -6.98 18.26 8.83
N PRO A 47 -5.85 17.59 9.15
CA PRO A 47 -5.71 16.17 8.90
C PRO A 47 -6.85 15.34 9.49
N TYR A 48 -7.19 14.24 8.82
CA TYR A 48 -8.29 13.33 9.12
C TYR A 48 -9.70 13.91 8.92
N SER A 49 -9.82 15.13 8.40
CA SER A 49 -11.10 15.70 8.00
C SER A 49 -11.64 15.05 6.71
N GLN A 50 -12.94 15.21 6.47
CA GLN A 50 -13.58 14.79 5.22
C GLN A 50 -13.55 15.95 4.22
N GLY A 51 -13.23 15.64 2.98
CA GLY A 51 -13.23 16.58 1.86
C GLY A 51 -13.61 15.89 0.55
N GLU A 52 -13.25 16.53 -0.56
CA GLU A 52 -13.46 15.98 -1.89
C GLU A 52 -12.14 15.95 -2.68
N LEU A 53 -11.96 14.89 -3.46
CA LEU A 53 -10.87 14.75 -4.43
C LEU A 53 -11.48 14.28 -5.74
N ASP A 54 -11.29 15.07 -6.80
CA ASP A 54 -11.90 14.84 -8.12
C ASP A 54 -13.44 14.63 -8.06
N GLY A 55 -14.11 15.39 -7.19
CA GLY A 55 -15.56 15.35 -7.01
C GLY A 55 -16.07 14.13 -6.22
N LEU A 56 -15.18 13.40 -5.55
CA LEU A 56 -15.52 12.22 -4.75
C LEU A 56 -15.13 12.40 -3.28
N PRO A 57 -15.86 11.80 -2.33
CA PRO A 57 -15.51 11.87 -0.92
C PRO A 57 -14.11 11.32 -0.63
N GLN A 58 -13.31 12.07 0.14
CA GLN A 58 -11.94 11.71 0.49
C GLN A 58 -11.65 12.08 1.95
N THR A 59 -11.03 11.16 2.69
CA THR A 59 -10.39 11.52 3.96
C THR A 59 -9.09 12.26 3.65
N LEU A 60 -8.95 13.48 4.14
CA LEU A 60 -7.73 14.25 3.93
C LEU A 60 -6.66 13.86 4.95
N TRP A 61 -5.50 13.44 4.49
CA TRP A 61 -4.40 12.94 5.32
C TRP A 61 -3.33 14.01 5.56
N PRO A 62 -2.50 13.91 6.61
CA PRO A 62 -1.24 14.66 6.62
C PRO A 62 -0.41 14.33 5.38
N ASP A 63 0.47 15.22 4.93
CA ASP A 63 1.46 14.89 3.91
C ASP A 63 2.28 13.68 4.39
N HIS A 64 2.31 12.62 3.59
CA HIS A 64 2.98 11.37 3.94
C HIS A 64 3.44 10.66 2.67
N CYS A 65 4.45 9.78 2.82
CA CYS A 65 4.94 8.92 1.76
C CYS A 65 5.16 9.63 0.41
N VAL A 66 5.70 10.86 0.49
CA VAL A 66 5.98 11.68 -0.67
C VAL A 66 7.14 11.08 -1.46
N GLN A 67 6.97 10.96 -2.77
CA GLN A 67 7.94 10.35 -3.69
C GLN A 67 9.36 10.86 -3.44
N HIS A 68 10.30 9.91 -3.41
CA HIS A 68 11.74 10.17 -3.22
C HIS A 68 12.12 10.84 -1.90
N THR A 69 11.25 10.81 -0.88
CA THR A 69 11.57 11.27 0.48
C THR A 69 11.79 10.08 1.42
N ASP A 70 12.50 10.31 2.53
CA ASP A 70 12.69 9.30 3.58
C ASP A 70 11.36 8.78 4.14
N GLY A 71 10.31 9.62 4.16
CA GLY A 71 8.98 9.24 4.63
C GLY A 71 8.25 8.24 3.72
N ALA A 72 8.71 8.05 2.49
CA ALA A 72 8.20 7.03 1.58
C ALA A 72 9.02 5.75 1.57
N ALA A 73 10.23 5.75 2.15
CA ALA A 73 11.09 4.58 2.18
C ALA A 73 10.49 3.46 3.04
N LEU A 74 10.74 2.20 2.65
CA LEU A 74 10.48 1.06 3.52
C LEU A 74 11.31 1.20 4.80
N HIS A 75 10.75 0.76 5.92
CA HIS A 75 11.41 0.87 7.22
C HIS A 75 12.81 0.24 7.17
N PRO A 76 13.86 0.89 7.72
CA PRO A 76 15.25 0.46 7.56
C PRO A 76 15.56 -0.90 8.20
N LEU A 77 14.75 -1.34 9.17
CA LEU A 77 14.88 -2.66 9.80
C LEU A 77 14.15 -3.79 9.07
N LEU A 78 13.35 -3.48 8.03
CA LEU A 78 12.75 -4.51 7.19
C LEU A 78 13.84 -5.19 6.36
N ASN A 79 13.79 -6.51 6.21
CA ASN A 79 14.73 -7.26 5.36
C ASN A 79 14.41 -7.03 3.87
N GLN A 80 14.77 -5.85 3.36
CA GLN A 80 14.43 -5.41 2.01
C GLN A 80 15.12 -6.23 0.91
N HIS A 81 16.23 -6.91 1.22
CA HIS A 81 16.92 -7.79 0.27
C HIS A 81 16.11 -9.03 -0.13
N ALA A 82 15.09 -9.37 0.66
CA ALA A 82 14.21 -10.50 0.39
C ALA A 82 12.96 -10.13 -0.42
N ILE A 83 12.80 -8.85 -0.80
CA ILE A 83 11.64 -8.38 -1.56
C ILE A 83 11.88 -8.64 -3.06
N ASP A 84 11.01 -9.44 -3.66
CA ASP A 84 11.07 -9.80 -5.08
C ASP A 84 10.53 -8.70 -5.99
N ALA A 85 9.53 -7.96 -5.52
CA ALA A 85 8.96 -6.82 -6.23
C ALA A 85 8.37 -5.78 -5.29
N THR A 86 8.48 -4.52 -5.70
CA THR A 86 7.84 -3.38 -5.04
C THR A 86 6.71 -2.86 -5.92
N ILE A 87 5.52 -2.73 -5.33
CA ILE A 87 4.32 -2.20 -5.98
C ILE A 87 4.07 -0.80 -5.44
N TYR A 88 4.13 0.20 -6.32
CA TYR A 88 3.78 1.56 -5.97
C TYR A 88 2.27 1.80 -6.15
N LYS A 89 1.69 2.58 -5.24
CA LYS A 89 0.29 2.99 -5.27
C LYS A 89 0.16 4.48 -4.87
N GLY A 90 -0.94 5.11 -5.27
CA GLY A 90 -1.21 6.52 -4.94
C GLY A 90 -0.42 7.54 -5.77
N GLU A 91 0.07 7.15 -6.95
CA GLU A 91 0.89 8.03 -7.81
C GLU A 91 0.08 9.10 -8.56
N ASN A 92 -1.22 8.90 -8.74
CA ASN A 92 -2.07 9.85 -9.46
C ASN A 92 -2.53 10.96 -8.51
N PRO A 93 -2.18 12.25 -8.73
CA PRO A 93 -2.51 13.35 -7.83
C PRO A 93 -4.01 13.60 -7.62
N LEU A 94 -4.86 13.08 -8.52
CA LEU A 94 -6.31 13.28 -8.51
C LEU A 94 -7.09 12.11 -7.89
N ILE A 95 -6.42 11.05 -7.45
CA ILE A 95 -7.10 9.90 -6.84
C ILE A 95 -6.19 9.14 -5.88
N ASP A 96 -6.68 8.89 -4.68
CA ASP A 96 -5.98 8.14 -3.66
C ASP A 96 -6.07 6.61 -3.89
N SER A 97 -5.20 5.83 -3.25
CA SER A 97 -5.14 4.38 -3.46
C SER A 97 -4.76 3.64 -2.18
N TYR A 98 -5.76 3.10 -1.49
CA TYR A 98 -5.54 2.26 -0.32
C TYR A 98 -5.11 0.85 -0.72
N SER A 99 -5.81 0.25 -1.69
CA SER A 99 -5.53 -1.09 -2.16
C SER A 99 -4.22 -1.17 -2.93
N ALA A 100 -3.44 -2.22 -2.72
CA ALA A 100 -2.29 -2.51 -3.56
C ALA A 100 -2.67 -2.99 -4.97
N PHE A 101 -3.96 -3.21 -5.28
CA PHE A 101 -4.45 -3.60 -6.61
C PHE A 101 -4.98 -2.44 -7.45
N PHE A 102 -5.64 -1.46 -6.82
CA PHE A 102 -6.37 -0.40 -7.52
C PHE A 102 -6.31 0.94 -6.78
N ASP A 103 -6.54 2.02 -7.51
CA ASP A 103 -6.97 3.28 -6.89
C ASP A 103 -8.39 3.15 -6.28
N ASN A 104 -8.76 4.08 -5.39
CA ASN A 104 -9.98 3.97 -4.57
C ASN A 104 -11.29 3.87 -5.38
N GLU A 105 -11.27 4.25 -6.66
CA GLU A 105 -12.42 4.21 -7.57
C GLU A 105 -12.30 3.13 -8.65
N HIS A 106 -11.29 2.27 -8.54
CA HIS A 106 -10.97 1.24 -9.52
C HIS A 106 -10.80 1.75 -10.96
N ARG A 107 -10.34 3.00 -11.12
CA ARG A 107 -10.08 3.63 -12.43
C ARG A 107 -8.77 3.14 -13.01
N GLN A 108 -7.78 2.88 -12.15
CA GLN A 108 -6.46 2.38 -12.54
C GLN A 108 -6.05 1.18 -11.69
N LYS A 109 -5.41 0.21 -12.35
CA LYS A 109 -4.75 -0.93 -11.72
C LYS A 109 -3.30 -0.59 -11.41
N THR A 110 -2.80 -1.12 -10.31
CA THR A 110 -1.36 -1.23 -10.06
C THR A 110 -0.77 -2.39 -10.88
N THR A 111 0.54 -2.59 -10.76
CA THR A 111 1.25 -3.74 -11.36
C THR A 111 1.05 -5.05 -10.61
N LEU A 112 0.42 -5.07 -9.44
CA LEU A 112 0.27 -6.28 -8.61
C LEU A 112 -0.52 -7.38 -9.31
N ASP A 113 -1.67 -7.04 -9.92
CA ASP A 113 -2.51 -8.02 -10.64
C ASP A 113 -1.74 -8.71 -11.78
N ALA A 114 -0.97 -7.95 -12.54
CA ALA A 114 -0.14 -8.48 -13.62
C ALA A 114 0.97 -9.39 -13.07
N TRP A 115 1.69 -8.92 -12.04
CA TRP A 115 2.78 -9.67 -11.43
C TRP A 115 2.30 -11.02 -10.88
N LEU A 116 1.18 -11.04 -10.15
CA LEU A 116 0.63 -12.27 -9.57
C LEU A 116 0.21 -13.28 -10.64
N ARG A 117 -0.40 -12.82 -11.74
CA ARG A 117 -0.78 -13.68 -12.88
C ARG A 117 0.44 -14.23 -13.61
N GLU A 118 1.47 -13.43 -13.81
CA GLU A 118 2.72 -13.85 -14.46
C GLU A 118 3.46 -14.94 -13.66
N HIS A 119 3.22 -15.01 -12.35
CA HIS A 119 3.85 -15.98 -11.43
C HIS A 119 2.88 -17.06 -10.93
N ASP A 120 1.71 -17.21 -11.56
CA ASP A 120 0.68 -18.21 -11.20
C ASP A 120 0.27 -18.20 -9.70
N VAL A 121 0.29 -17.03 -9.06
CA VAL A 121 -0.05 -16.90 -7.63
C VAL A 121 -1.56 -16.89 -7.41
N THR A 122 -2.05 -17.79 -6.56
CA THR A 122 -3.49 -17.93 -6.23
C THR A 122 -3.82 -17.71 -4.76
N GLU A 123 -2.81 -17.58 -3.90
CA GLU A 123 -2.95 -17.42 -2.44
C GLU A 123 -2.03 -16.30 -1.96
N LEU A 124 -2.55 -15.44 -1.09
CA LEU A 124 -1.85 -14.30 -0.52
C LEU A 124 -1.84 -14.38 1.00
N ILE A 125 -0.71 -14.07 1.61
CA ILE A 125 -0.62 -13.74 3.03
C ILE A 125 -0.37 -12.24 3.11
N VAL A 126 -1.35 -11.49 3.64
CA VAL A 126 -1.27 -10.03 3.70
C VAL A 126 -0.97 -9.57 5.13
N LEU A 127 0.06 -8.75 5.27
CA LEU A 127 0.44 -8.09 6.52
C LEU A 127 0.86 -6.64 6.23
N GLY A 128 0.88 -5.80 7.26
CA GLY A 128 1.39 -4.44 7.15
C GLY A 128 0.48 -3.44 7.85
N LEU A 129 0.57 -2.19 7.39
CA LEU A 129 -0.14 -1.05 7.96
C LEU A 129 -0.79 -0.22 6.84
N ALA A 130 -1.91 0.45 7.07
CA ALA A 130 -2.77 0.31 8.25
C ALA A 130 -3.77 -0.85 8.08
N THR A 131 -4.11 -1.56 9.17
CA THR A 131 -5.03 -2.70 9.15
C THR A 131 -6.40 -2.34 8.56
N ASP A 132 -6.93 -1.18 8.94
CA ASP A 132 -8.26 -0.67 8.58
C ASP A 132 -8.32 0.05 7.22
N TYR A 133 -7.17 0.32 6.62
CA TYR A 133 -7.04 0.91 5.28
C TYR A 133 -6.30 -0.06 4.36
N CYS A 134 -5.01 0.19 4.10
CA CYS A 134 -4.24 -0.48 3.04
C CYS A 134 -4.34 -2.00 3.09
N VAL A 135 -4.25 -2.61 4.29
CA VAL A 135 -4.39 -4.06 4.45
C VAL A 135 -5.80 -4.52 4.10
N LYS A 136 -6.82 -3.93 4.73
CA LYS A 136 -8.23 -4.26 4.49
C LYS A 136 -8.61 -4.14 3.02
N PHE A 137 -8.33 -3.00 2.38
CA PHE A 137 -8.73 -2.78 0.99
C PHE A 137 -7.97 -3.70 0.03
N THR A 138 -6.69 -3.98 0.29
CA THR A 138 -5.94 -4.97 -0.49
C THR A 138 -6.55 -6.36 -0.41
N VAL A 139 -6.94 -6.82 0.80
CA VAL A 139 -7.58 -8.12 0.98
C VAL A 139 -8.96 -8.16 0.31
N LEU A 140 -9.76 -7.09 0.43
CA LEU A 140 -11.08 -7.03 -0.20
C LEU A 140 -11.00 -7.12 -1.73
N ASP A 141 -10.00 -6.49 -2.35
CA ASP A 141 -9.79 -6.60 -3.80
C ASP A 141 -9.22 -7.95 -4.20
N ALA A 142 -8.30 -8.52 -3.42
CA ALA A 142 -7.79 -9.87 -3.67
C ALA A 142 -8.93 -10.92 -3.71
N LEU A 143 -9.91 -10.79 -2.81
CA LEU A 143 -11.10 -11.65 -2.80
C LEU A 143 -11.99 -11.48 -4.04
N GLN A 144 -12.06 -10.29 -4.64
CA GLN A 144 -12.76 -10.08 -5.92
C GLN A 144 -12.07 -10.83 -7.07
N PHE A 145 -10.74 -10.97 -7.01
CA PHE A 145 -9.97 -11.81 -7.93
C PHE A 145 -10.03 -13.31 -7.60
N ARG A 146 -10.78 -13.71 -6.56
CA ARG A 146 -10.88 -15.09 -6.06
C ARG A 146 -9.54 -15.66 -5.58
N LEU A 147 -8.62 -14.80 -5.14
CA LEU A 147 -7.42 -15.23 -4.45
C LEU A 147 -7.78 -15.73 -3.05
N CYS A 148 -7.13 -16.79 -2.60
CA CYS A 148 -7.24 -17.22 -1.20
C CYS A 148 -6.42 -16.24 -0.34
N CYS A 149 -6.98 -15.75 0.76
CA CYS A 149 -6.33 -14.81 1.68
C CYS A 149 -6.47 -15.29 3.13
#